data_AF-A0A8T1VW78-F1
#
_entry.id   AF-A0A8T1VW78-F1
#
_cell.length_a   1.000
_cell.length_b   1.000
_cell.length_c   1.000
_cell.angle_alpha   90.00
_cell.angle_beta   90.00
_cell.angle_gamma   90.00
#
_symmetry.space_group_name_H-M   'P 1'
#
loop_
_entity.id
_entity.type
_entity.pdbx_description
1 polymer ?
#
loop_
_entity_poly.entity_id
_entity_poly.type
_entity_poly.pdbx_seq_one_letter_code
_entity_poly.pdbx_strand_id
1 'polypeptide(L)'
;MKTGLALFAAFTAVAAAHAQETTNSTVKHIDYSSLKKFTRAPSTQQSSSTGSSSTGSQKQQEQQQSETPAPTHVPVPTRPDPRETEAPTPAPTLPPTPAPTPAPTPAPTPDPGPWVAKWIDHDQVKPFAQPEPVTISEKAAVKFKPQIHITNGCHPYPAVNEAGETGGGLKTKGAPSAGCKGSGWGSQVYGRSTWVRGIWAIMYSWYFPKDSPSSGLGHRHDWEHVIVWIDNPDLENPKILAVTPSAHSGYSKQVPPTADCLDGTSAKVNYESHWPVNHALDSTSTGGDFQDLITWDQLSDDARRAMNSVAWGDANTPFNDGNFQPKLEKAWPF
;
A
#
# COMPACT_ATOMS: atom_id res chain seq x y z
N MET A 1 46.20 25.32 58.85
CA MET A 1 45.13 24.75 58.01
C MET A 1 43.82 25.36 58.53
N LYS A 2 43.39 26.56 58.12
CA LYS A 2 42.65 26.94 56.88
C LYS A 2 41.63 25.85 56.50
N THR A 3 40.32 26.05 56.38
CA THR A 3 39.39 27.20 56.42
C THR A 3 37.97 26.59 56.43
N GLY A 4 37.00 27.23 57.08
CA GLY A 4 35.61 26.75 57.15
C GLY A 4 34.84 26.87 55.82
N LEU A 5 33.72 26.15 55.72
CA LEU A 5 32.70 26.41 54.70
C LEU A 5 31.31 26.16 55.29
N ALA A 6 30.53 27.24 55.33
CA ALA A 6 29.13 27.29 55.68
C ALA A 6 28.28 26.79 54.50
N LEU A 7 27.25 25.99 54.77
CA LEU A 7 26.17 25.76 53.81
C LEU A 7 25.02 26.73 54.11
N PHE A 8 24.83 27.69 53.22
CA PHE A 8 23.66 28.55 53.17
C PHE A 8 22.50 27.83 52.49
N ALA A 9 21.32 27.95 53.09
CA ALA A 9 20.04 27.65 52.46
C ALA A 9 19.71 28.74 51.42
N ALA A 10 19.24 28.34 50.25
CA ALA A 10 18.59 29.23 49.29
C ALA A 10 17.33 28.55 48.75
N PHE A 11 16.19 29.00 49.26
CA PHE A 11 14.88 28.85 48.63
C PHE A 11 14.82 29.81 47.44
N THR A 12 14.48 29.30 46.25
CA THR A 12 13.89 30.13 45.19
C THR A 12 12.73 29.40 44.55
N ALA A 13 11.54 29.93 44.81
CA ALA A 13 10.31 29.64 44.10
C ALA A 13 10.38 30.25 42.69
N VAL A 14 9.88 29.53 41.68
CA VAL A 14 9.45 30.14 40.42
C VAL A 14 8.02 29.69 40.17
N ALA A 15 7.12 30.66 40.21
CA ALA A 15 5.71 30.54 39.93
C ALA A 15 5.43 30.64 38.42
N ALA A 16 4.24 30.14 38.07
CA ALA A 16 3.64 29.96 36.76
C ALA A 16 3.74 31.13 35.77
N ALA A 17 3.80 30.77 34.49
CA ALA A 17 3.20 31.52 33.41
C ALA A 17 2.39 30.55 32.52
N HIS A 18 1.08 30.50 32.74
CA HIS A 18 0.13 29.96 31.77
C HIS A 18 -0.02 30.98 30.64
N ALA A 19 0.32 30.60 29.41
CA ALA A 19 -0.13 31.27 28.21
C ALA A 19 -1.17 30.39 27.53
N GLN A 20 -2.44 30.82 27.56
CA GLN A 20 -3.50 30.34 26.68
C GLN A 20 -3.21 30.89 25.29
N GLU A 21 -3.00 30.01 24.32
CA GLU A 21 -3.03 30.38 22.90
C GLU A 21 -4.38 29.95 22.32
N THR A 22 -5.26 30.94 22.15
CA THR A 22 -6.55 30.79 21.46
C THR A 22 -6.33 30.91 19.95
N THR A 23 -6.16 29.77 19.27
CA THR A 23 -6.19 29.75 17.80
C THR A 23 -7.61 29.54 17.30
N ASN A 24 -8.17 30.62 16.76
CA ASN A 24 -9.49 30.72 16.14
C ASN A 24 -9.47 30.01 14.77
N SER A 25 -9.85 28.73 14.71
CA SER A 25 -9.94 28.00 13.43
C SER A 25 -11.30 28.22 12.78
N THR A 26 -11.30 28.92 11.65
CA THR A 26 -12.50 29.16 10.84
C THR A 26 -12.83 27.90 10.05
N VAL A 27 -13.75 27.09 10.56
CA VAL A 27 -14.30 25.92 9.83
C VAL A 27 -15.14 26.44 8.66
N LYS A 28 -14.66 26.27 7.44
CA LYS A 28 -15.50 26.42 6.24
C LYS A 28 -16.35 25.16 6.09
N HIS A 29 -17.64 25.26 6.38
CA HIS A 29 -18.61 24.23 6.02
C HIS A 29 -18.70 24.10 4.50
N ILE A 30 -18.41 22.91 3.98
CA ILE A 30 -18.70 22.54 2.59
C ILE A 30 -20.14 22.03 2.55
N ASP A 31 -21.00 22.70 1.79
CA ASP A 31 -22.39 22.30 1.57
C ASP A 31 -22.45 21.19 0.50
N TYR A 32 -22.91 20.01 0.91
CA TYR A 32 -23.08 18.82 0.05
C TYR A 32 -24.47 18.71 -0.58
N SER A 33 -25.29 19.78 -0.54
CA SER A 33 -26.65 19.80 -1.10
C SER A 33 -26.71 19.52 -2.62
N SER A 34 -25.59 19.60 -3.34
CA SER A 34 -25.48 19.31 -4.78
C SER A 34 -25.37 17.81 -5.13
N LEU A 35 -25.14 16.91 -4.18
CA LEU A 35 -24.97 15.47 -4.45
C LEU A 35 -26.27 14.67 -4.67
N LYS A 36 -27.44 15.32 -4.64
CA LYS A 36 -28.74 14.62 -4.78
C LYS A 36 -29.22 14.38 -6.22
N LYS A 37 -28.44 14.69 -7.27
CA LYS A 37 -28.94 14.63 -8.65
C LYS A 37 -28.50 13.46 -9.52
N PHE A 38 -27.72 12.51 -9.00
CA PHE A 38 -27.35 11.31 -9.77
C PHE A 38 -27.54 10.05 -8.96
N THR A 39 -28.79 9.60 -8.84
CA THR A 39 -29.09 8.21 -8.49
C THR A 39 -30.40 7.80 -9.14
N ARG A 40 -30.32 7.04 -10.25
CA ARG A 40 -31.45 6.31 -10.81
C ARG A 40 -31.20 4.83 -10.52
N ALA A 41 -32.02 4.27 -9.63
CA ALA A 41 -32.02 2.84 -9.32
C ALA A 41 -32.54 2.01 -10.52
N PRO A 42 -32.08 0.77 -10.72
CA PRO A 42 -32.71 -0.16 -11.65
C PRO A 42 -33.99 -0.74 -11.03
N SER A 43 -35.07 -0.75 -11.81
CA SER A 43 -36.34 -1.40 -11.50
C SER A 43 -36.25 -2.89 -11.83
N THR A 44 -36.33 -3.76 -10.82
CA THR A 44 -36.51 -5.20 -10.99
C THR A 44 -38.01 -5.51 -10.97
N GLN A 45 -38.56 -5.99 -12.09
CA GLN A 45 -39.91 -6.54 -12.11
C GLN A 45 -39.91 -7.96 -11.54
N GLN A 46 -40.80 -8.18 -10.58
CA GLN A 46 -41.08 -9.43 -9.92
C GLN A 46 -42.24 -10.10 -10.67
N SER A 47 -42.05 -11.33 -11.14
CA SER A 47 -43.17 -12.17 -11.60
C SER A 47 -43.10 -13.53 -10.91
N SER A 48 -44.01 -13.73 -9.98
CA SER A 48 -44.37 -15.01 -9.38
C SER A 48 -45.24 -15.82 -10.33
N SER A 49 -44.93 -17.11 -10.53
CA SER A 49 -45.98 -18.12 -10.76
C SER A 49 -45.47 -19.53 -10.50
N THR A 50 -46.03 -20.12 -9.45
CA THR A 50 -46.07 -21.54 -9.13
C THR A 50 -46.84 -22.35 -10.18
N GLY A 51 -46.27 -23.50 -10.56
CA GLY A 51 -46.94 -24.80 -10.46
C GLY A 51 -47.92 -25.26 -11.56
N SER A 52 -47.42 -26.16 -12.41
CA SER A 52 -47.88 -27.56 -12.55
C SER A 52 -48.59 -28.00 -13.83
N SER A 53 -48.02 -29.09 -14.40
CA SER A 53 -48.62 -30.20 -15.16
C SER A 53 -49.24 -29.90 -16.54
N SER A 54 -49.23 -30.76 -17.56
CA SER A 54 -48.46 -31.96 -17.94
C SER A 54 -49.03 -32.39 -19.31
N THR A 55 -48.17 -32.97 -20.16
CA THR A 55 -48.49 -33.92 -21.27
C THR A 55 -49.28 -33.45 -22.51
N GLY A 56 -48.74 -33.76 -23.69
CA GLY A 56 -49.53 -33.91 -24.91
C GLY A 56 -48.77 -33.61 -26.22
N SER A 57 -48.06 -34.61 -26.75
CA SER A 57 -47.57 -34.61 -28.14
C SER A 57 -48.73 -34.57 -29.14
N GLN A 58 -48.62 -33.81 -30.25
CA GLN A 58 -49.00 -34.27 -31.59
C GLN A 58 -48.71 -33.25 -32.71
N LYS A 59 -47.94 -33.77 -33.69
CA LYS A 59 -48.09 -33.72 -35.16
C LYS A 59 -48.28 -32.38 -35.89
N GLN A 60 -47.34 -32.17 -36.81
CA GLN A 60 -47.49 -31.44 -38.06
C GLN A 60 -48.76 -31.85 -38.82
N GLN A 61 -49.51 -30.87 -39.31
CA GLN A 61 -50.24 -31.01 -40.56
C GLN A 61 -50.39 -29.65 -41.26
N GLU A 62 -49.99 -29.69 -42.51
CA GLU A 62 -50.02 -28.68 -43.55
C GLU A 62 -51.47 -28.39 -43.96
N GLN A 63 -51.87 -27.13 -43.97
CA GLN A 63 -53.08 -26.69 -44.68
C GLN A 63 -52.78 -25.45 -45.51
N GLN A 64 -52.77 -25.72 -46.82
CA GLN A 64 -52.75 -24.82 -47.94
C GLN A 64 -54.14 -24.16 -48.06
N GLN A 65 -54.22 -22.83 -48.06
CA GLN A 65 -55.45 -22.13 -48.47
C GLN A 65 -55.15 -20.96 -49.40
N SER A 66 -55.97 -20.95 -50.44
CA SER A 66 -56.00 -20.20 -51.70
C SER A 66 -55.87 -18.68 -51.61
N GLU A 67 -55.17 -18.14 -52.61
CA GLU A 67 -55.10 -16.74 -52.99
C GLU A 67 -56.44 -16.17 -53.50
N THR A 68 -56.66 -14.89 -53.28
CA THR A 68 -57.47 -14.00 -54.14
C THR A 68 -56.73 -12.66 -54.23
N PRO A 69 -56.48 -12.10 -55.43
CA PRO A 69 -55.54 -11.00 -55.60
C PRO A 69 -56.17 -9.63 -55.29
N ALA A 70 -55.42 -8.77 -54.57
CA ALA A 70 -55.72 -7.35 -54.40
C ALA A 70 -55.21 -6.54 -55.61
N PRO A 71 -55.85 -5.39 -55.96
CA PRO A 71 -55.60 -4.70 -57.22
C PRO A 71 -54.29 -3.90 -57.22
N THR A 72 -53.63 -3.88 -58.38
CA THR A 72 -52.44 -3.12 -58.72
C THR A 72 -52.67 -1.62 -58.57
N HIS A 73 -52.02 -0.98 -57.59
CA HIS A 73 -51.88 0.47 -57.53
C HIS A 73 -50.71 0.91 -58.43
N VAL A 74 -51.01 1.71 -59.44
CA VAL A 74 -50.02 2.40 -60.29
C VAL A 74 -49.43 3.58 -59.49
N PRO A 75 -48.10 3.78 -59.42
CA PRO A 75 -47.54 4.96 -58.77
C PRO A 75 -47.68 6.18 -59.68
N VAL A 76 -48.33 7.22 -59.16
CA VAL A 76 -48.31 8.58 -59.71
C VAL A 76 -46.96 9.23 -59.36
N PRO A 77 -46.25 9.89 -60.30
CA PRO A 77 -45.01 10.57 -59.98
C PRO A 77 -45.29 11.83 -59.15
N THR A 78 -44.85 11.83 -57.90
CA THR A 78 -44.85 13.01 -57.03
C THR A 78 -43.76 13.99 -57.46
N ARG A 79 -44.17 15.25 -57.67
CA ARG A 79 -43.30 16.40 -57.94
C ARG A 79 -42.44 16.71 -56.70
N PRO A 80 -41.12 16.96 -56.82
CA PRO A 80 -40.28 17.33 -55.68
C PRO A 80 -40.69 18.68 -55.07
N ASP A 81 -40.68 18.73 -53.73
CA ASP A 81 -40.96 19.91 -52.91
C ASP A 81 -39.75 20.88 -52.93
N PRO A 82 -39.91 22.18 -53.28
CA PRO A 82 -38.80 23.12 -53.41
C PRO A 82 -38.25 23.66 -52.07
N ARG A 83 -38.33 22.91 -50.96
CA ARG A 83 -37.85 23.33 -49.63
C ARG A 83 -36.95 22.33 -48.90
N GLU A 84 -36.22 21.48 -49.62
CA GLU A 84 -35.07 20.81 -49.02
C GLU A 84 -33.97 21.84 -48.74
N THR A 85 -33.82 22.19 -47.45
CA THR A 85 -32.67 22.93 -46.95
C THR A 85 -31.54 21.93 -46.79
N GLU A 86 -30.43 22.16 -47.49
CA GLU A 86 -29.24 21.30 -47.42
C GLU A 86 -28.75 21.16 -45.96
N ALA A 87 -28.35 19.95 -45.58
CA ALA A 87 -27.75 19.67 -44.28
C ALA A 87 -26.40 20.40 -44.13
N PRO A 88 -26.07 20.95 -42.95
CA PRO A 88 -24.83 21.68 -42.75
C PRO A 88 -23.61 20.76 -42.96
N THR A 89 -22.63 21.27 -43.71
CA THR A 89 -21.34 20.63 -43.97
C THR A 89 -20.62 20.31 -42.65
N PRO A 90 -20.11 19.07 -42.44
CA PRO A 90 -19.34 18.75 -41.24
C PRO A 90 -18.03 19.56 -41.20
N ALA A 91 -17.68 20.07 -40.02
CA ALA A 91 -16.44 20.78 -39.77
C ALA A 91 -15.23 19.85 -40.05
N PRO A 92 -14.10 20.39 -40.56
CA PRO A 92 -12.92 19.60 -40.87
C PRO A 92 -12.33 18.96 -39.59
N THR A 93 -12.21 17.64 -39.59
CA THR A 93 -11.52 16.88 -38.55
C THR A 93 -10.04 17.23 -38.54
N LEU A 94 -9.55 17.80 -37.44
CA LEU A 94 -8.12 18.09 -37.26
C LEU A 94 -7.31 16.78 -37.27
N PRO A 95 -6.09 16.77 -37.84
CA PRO A 95 -5.22 15.61 -37.81
C PRO A 95 -4.86 15.22 -36.36
N PRO A 96 -4.64 13.93 -36.06
CA PRO A 96 -4.26 13.48 -34.74
C PRO A 96 -2.93 14.12 -34.31
N THR A 97 -2.91 14.70 -33.11
CA THR A 97 -1.69 15.19 -32.46
C THR A 97 -0.68 14.04 -32.34
N PRO A 98 0.58 14.20 -32.80
CA PRO A 98 1.61 13.18 -32.65
C PRO A 98 1.78 12.80 -31.17
N ALA A 99 1.88 11.50 -30.90
CA ALA A 99 2.19 11.01 -29.57
C ALA A 99 3.55 11.59 -29.09
N PRO A 100 3.69 11.97 -27.81
CA PRO A 100 4.94 12.47 -27.28
C PRO A 100 6.05 11.43 -27.51
N THR A 101 7.16 11.87 -28.10
CA THR A 101 8.35 11.05 -28.27
C THR A 101 8.84 10.60 -26.88
N PRO A 102 9.06 9.29 -26.64
CA PRO A 102 9.61 8.82 -25.38
C PRO A 102 10.93 9.53 -25.09
N ALA A 103 11.10 10.01 -23.86
CA ALA A 103 12.39 10.54 -23.42
C ALA A 103 13.47 9.47 -23.63
N PRO A 104 14.70 9.84 -24.06
CA PRO A 104 15.77 8.89 -24.23
C PRO A 104 16.04 8.16 -22.91
N THR A 105 16.00 6.83 -22.94
CA THR A 105 16.43 5.99 -21.82
C THR A 105 17.86 6.38 -21.44
N PRO A 106 18.14 6.77 -20.18
CA PRO A 106 19.50 7.06 -19.74
C PRO A 106 20.42 5.89 -20.08
N ALA A 107 21.65 6.19 -20.49
CA ALA A 107 22.66 5.16 -20.72
C ALA A 107 22.84 4.35 -19.41
N PRO A 108 23.04 3.02 -19.49
CA PRO A 108 23.27 2.22 -18.29
C PRO A 108 24.48 2.77 -17.54
N THR A 109 24.29 3.07 -16.26
CA THR A 109 25.39 3.46 -15.36
C THR A 109 26.45 2.34 -15.40
N PRO A 110 27.74 2.68 -15.60
CA PRO A 110 28.81 1.68 -15.56
C PRO A 110 28.73 0.87 -14.26
N ASP A 111 28.98 -0.44 -14.35
CA ASP A 111 29.08 -1.31 -13.18
C ASP A 111 30.11 -0.70 -12.20
N PRO A 112 29.70 -0.32 -10.97
CA PRO A 112 30.60 0.28 -9.98
C PRO A 112 31.75 -0.65 -9.55
N GLY A 113 31.74 -1.90 -9.99
CA GLY A 113 32.68 -2.92 -9.57
C GLY A 113 32.17 -3.72 -8.37
N PRO A 114 33.05 -4.51 -7.74
CA PRO A 114 32.63 -5.41 -6.66
C PRO A 114 32.10 -4.62 -5.46
N TRP A 115 30.89 -4.97 -5.02
CA TRP A 115 30.28 -4.39 -3.83
C TRP A 115 31.04 -4.79 -2.56
N VAL A 116 31.34 -3.81 -1.70
CA VAL A 116 31.95 -4.02 -0.38
C VAL A 116 31.00 -3.50 0.68
N ALA A 117 30.59 -4.38 1.61
CA ALA A 117 29.72 -4.00 2.70
C ALA A 117 30.41 -2.99 3.64
N LYS A 118 29.77 -1.85 3.88
CA LYS A 118 30.19 -0.87 4.88
C LYS A 118 29.15 -0.79 5.99
N TRP A 119 29.56 -1.21 7.18
CA TRP A 119 28.73 -1.15 8.38
C TRP A 119 28.99 0.12 9.16
N ILE A 120 27.91 0.76 9.63
CA ILE A 120 27.94 1.92 10.52
C ILE A 120 27.11 1.63 11.77
N ASP A 121 27.23 2.46 12.80
CA ASP A 121 26.40 2.30 14.01
C ASP A 121 24.90 2.40 13.66
N HIS A 122 24.05 1.62 14.34
CA HIS A 122 22.64 1.48 13.99
C HIS A 122 21.85 2.78 14.08
N ASP A 123 22.34 3.74 14.87
CA ASP A 123 21.76 5.07 15.06
C ASP A 123 22.38 6.16 14.18
N GLN A 124 23.32 5.80 13.29
CA GLN A 124 23.95 6.71 12.32
C GLN A 124 23.41 6.53 10.89
N VAL A 125 22.59 5.51 10.65
CA VAL A 125 21.95 5.32 9.35
C VAL A 125 20.90 6.42 9.17
N LYS A 126 21.09 7.25 8.15
CA LYS A 126 20.11 8.27 7.75
C LYS A 126 19.04 7.63 6.85
N PRO A 127 17.74 7.80 7.14
CA PRO A 127 16.68 7.28 6.29
C PRO A 127 16.58 8.06 4.97
N PHE A 128 15.94 7.43 4.00
CA PHE A 128 15.42 8.08 2.81
C PHE A 128 14.13 8.83 3.18
N ALA A 129 14.04 10.10 2.79
CA ALA A 129 12.78 10.80 2.82
C ALA A 129 11.78 10.12 1.86
N GLN A 130 10.50 10.09 2.23
CA GLN A 130 9.47 9.57 1.34
C GLN A 130 9.32 10.47 0.10
N PRO A 131 9.61 9.98 -1.13
CA PRO A 131 9.41 10.77 -2.34
C PRO A 131 7.92 10.98 -2.64
N GLU A 132 7.59 12.04 -3.38
CA GLU A 132 6.24 12.21 -3.93
C GLU A 132 5.94 11.10 -4.96
N PRO A 133 4.82 10.38 -4.84
CA PRO A 133 4.54 9.22 -5.68
C PRO A 133 4.08 9.64 -7.09
N VAL A 134 4.69 9.10 -8.14
CA VAL A 134 4.40 9.46 -9.54
C VAL A 134 3.63 8.37 -10.27
N THR A 135 4.17 7.14 -10.23
CA THR A 135 3.64 5.96 -10.91
C THR A 135 2.45 5.35 -10.17
N ILE A 136 1.72 4.45 -10.84
CA ILE A 136 0.59 3.71 -10.26
C ILE A 136 1.04 2.90 -9.03
N SER A 137 2.18 2.20 -9.13
CA SER A 137 2.72 1.39 -8.04
C SER A 137 3.13 2.23 -6.83
N GLU A 138 3.81 3.36 -7.05
CA GLU A 138 4.21 4.26 -5.97
C GLU A 138 2.99 4.87 -5.26
N LYS A 139 1.99 5.32 -6.03
CA LYS A 139 0.74 5.86 -5.47
C LYS A 139 -0.01 4.81 -4.65
N ALA A 140 -0.07 3.58 -5.14
CA ALA A 140 -0.66 2.47 -4.39
C ALA A 140 0.15 2.17 -3.11
N ALA A 141 1.48 2.15 -3.18
CA ALA A 141 2.33 1.90 -2.02
C ALA A 141 2.18 2.99 -0.93
N VAL A 142 2.00 4.26 -1.31
CA VAL A 142 1.71 5.32 -0.33
C VAL A 142 0.28 5.19 0.21
N LYS A 143 -0.72 4.91 -0.64
CA LYS A 143 -2.14 4.79 -0.25
C LYS A 143 -2.40 3.64 0.71
N PHE A 144 -1.73 2.50 0.52
CA PHE A 144 -1.93 1.29 1.31
C PHE A 144 -0.85 1.08 2.38
N LYS A 145 -0.11 2.15 2.72
CA LYS A 145 0.94 2.10 3.73
C LYS A 145 0.34 1.62 5.07
N PRO A 146 0.90 0.58 5.71
CA PRO A 146 0.39 0.05 6.95
C PRO A 146 0.80 0.92 8.15
N GLN A 147 0.02 0.82 9.23
CA GLN A 147 0.42 1.27 10.55
C GLN A 147 1.11 0.11 11.28
N ILE A 148 2.19 0.40 11.99
CA ILE A 148 2.84 -0.59 12.87
C ILE A 148 2.75 -0.14 14.33
N HIS A 149 2.11 -0.97 15.15
CA HIS A 149 2.08 -0.84 16.59
C HIS A 149 3.24 -1.64 17.19
N ILE A 150 4.04 -1.02 18.06
CA ILE A 150 5.16 -1.69 18.74
C ILE A 150 4.72 -2.01 20.17
N THR A 151 4.34 -3.26 20.43
CA THR A 151 3.95 -3.69 21.79
C THR A 151 5.17 -3.77 22.70
N ASN A 152 6.26 -4.37 22.21
CA ASN A 152 7.53 -4.47 22.92
C ASN A 152 8.70 -4.58 21.92
N GLY A 153 9.93 -4.64 22.45
CA GLY A 153 11.13 -4.71 21.62
C GLY A 153 11.58 -3.37 21.03
N CYS A 154 12.24 -3.44 19.89
CA CYS A 154 12.76 -2.27 19.19
C CYS A 154 11.68 -1.59 18.35
N HIS A 155 11.84 -0.28 18.12
CA HIS A 155 11.13 0.43 17.07
C HIS A 155 11.85 0.22 15.72
N PRO A 156 11.21 0.50 14.57
CA PRO A 156 11.87 0.36 13.28
C PRO A 156 12.96 1.42 13.05
N TYR A 157 14.07 1.00 12.44
CA TYR A 157 15.21 1.84 12.08
C TYR A 157 15.47 1.76 10.56
N PRO A 158 16.10 2.80 9.96
CA PRO A 158 16.68 2.65 8.63
C PRO A 158 17.82 1.60 8.67
N ALA A 159 17.74 0.62 7.78
CA ALA A 159 18.73 -0.44 7.64
C ALA A 159 19.91 -0.02 6.76
N VAL A 160 19.65 0.84 5.76
CA VAL A 160 20.62 1.31 4.78
C VAL A 160 20.38 2.77 4.47
N ASN A 161 21.45 3.53 4.19
CA ASN A 161 21.37 4.90 3.71
C ASN A 161 21.60 5.00 2.19
N GLU A 162 21.55 6.22 1.64
CA GLU A 162 21.73 6.49 0.20
C GLU A 162 23.08 6.02 -0.35
N ALA A 163 24.14 6.02 0.45
CA ALA A 163 25.47 5.54 0.07
C ALA A 163 25.63 4.01 0.20
N GLY A 164 24.56 3.29 0.55
CA GLY A 164 24.58 1.84 0.73
C GLY A 164 25.27 1.38 2.03
N GLU A 165 25.50 2.28 2.98
CA GLU A 165 26.05 1.93 4.29
C GLU A 165 24.95 1.32 5.16
N THR A 166 25.21 0.16 5.77
CA THR A 166 24.23 -0.62 6.52
C THR A 166 24.37 -0.49 8.02
N GLY A 167 23.25 -0.47 8.74
CA GLY A 167 23.22 -0.41 10.19
C GLY A 167 23.74 -1.70 10.83
N GLY A 168 24.77 -1.59 11.65
CA GLY A 168 25.42 -2.71 12.34
C GLY A 168 24.55 -3.42 13.37
N GLY A 169 23.33 -2.94 13.62
CA GLY A 169 22.41 -3.48 14.62
C GLY A 169 22.91 -3.39 16.06
N LEU A 170 22.25 -4.11 16.97
CA LEU A 170 22.58 -4.15 18.38
C LEU A 170 22.85 -5.57 18.86
N LYS A 171 23.70 -5.70 19.89
CA LYS A 171 23.82 -6.96 20.65
C LYS A 171 22.52 -7.21 21.42
N THR A 172 22.19 -8.48 21.65
CA THR A 172 21.03 -8.92 22.44
C THR A 172 21.17 -8.71 23.95
N LYS A 173 22.21 -7.98 24.41
CA LYS A 173 22.42 -7.68 25.83
C LYS A 173 21.51 -6.53 26.27
N GLY A 174 21.03 -6.60 27.51
CA GLY A 174 20.19 -5.58 28.13
C GLY A 174 18.72 -5.82 27.84
N ALA A 175 17.86 -4.85 28.21
CA ALA A 175 16.43 -4.98 27.98
C ALA A 175 16.11 -5.13 26.48
N PRO A 176 14.99 -5.80 26.11
CA PRO A 176 14.52 -5.96 24.73
C PRO A 176 14.57 -4.67 23.90
N SER A 177 14.17 -3.54 24.48
CA SER A 177 14.12 -2.23 23.80
C SER A 177 15.34 -1.33 24.07
N ALA A 178 16.33 -1.80 24.84
CA ALA A 178 17.49 -0.97 25.21
C ALA A 178 18.33 -0.61 23.98
N GLY A 179 18.52 0.69 23.76
CA GLY A 179 19.27 1.26 22.64
C GLY A 179 18.51 1.35 21.32
N CYS A 180 17.24 0.92 21.27
CA CYS A 180 16.47 0.84 20.02
C CYS A 180 15.02 1.37 20.11
N LYS A 181 14.77 2.42 20.91
CA LYS A 181 13.44 3.06 21.02
C LYS A 181 13.17 4.16 19.97
N GLY A 182 14.08 4.33 19.00
CA GLY A 182 13.98 5.34 17.96
C GLY A 182 15.36 5.91 17.60
N SER A 183 15.60 6.11 16.31
CA SER A 183 16.83 6.77 15.82
C SER A 183 16.71 8.29 15.94
N GLY A 184 17.84 8.97 16.17
CA GLY A 184 17.90 10.43 16.06
C GLY A 184 17.62 10.94 14.64
N TRP A 185 17.71 10.07 13.63
CA TRP A 185 17.41 10.37 12.23
C TRP A 185 15.99 10.05 11.80
N GLY A 186 15.17 9.42 12.66
CA GLY A 186 13.82 8.96 12.33
C GLY A 186 13.73 7.47 12.00
N SER A 187 12.56 7.05 11.53
CA SER A 187 12.24 5.65 11.23
C SER A 187 12.15 5.42 9.71
N GLN A 188 11.94 4.17 9.27
CA GLN A 188 11.78 3.84 7.85
C GLN A 188 10.89 2.61 7.68
N VAL A 189 10.08 2.61 6.61
CA VAL A 189 9.47 1.40 6.04
C VAL A 189 9.90 1.24 4.58
N TYR A 190 10.18 0.01 4.16
CA TYR A 190 10.60 -0.33 2.80
C TYR A 190 9.44 -0.96 2.04
N GLY A 191 9.22 -0.58 0.78
CA GLY A 191 8.14 -1.12 -0.05
C GLY A 191 8.62 -1.86 -1.30
N ARG A 192 8.01 -2.98 -1.68
CA ARG A 192 8.18 -3.58 -3.01
C ARG A 192 6.90 -4.24 -3.46
N SER A 193 6.54 -4.07 -4.72
CA SER A 193 5.25 -4.51 -5.25
C SER A 193 5.36 -5.22 -6.58
N THR A 194 4.44 -6.16 -6.84
CA THR A 194 4.32 -6.83 -8.14
C THR A 194 2.95 -7.49 -8.28
N TRP A 195 2.60 -7.91 -9.49
CA TRP A 195 1.47 -8.80 -9.74
C TRP A 195 1.82 -10.24 -9.37
N VAL A 196 0.92 -10.90 -8.64
CA VAL A 196 0.99 -12.33 -8.34
C VAL A 196 -0.36 -12.94 -8.65
N ARG A 197 -0.41 -13.83 -9.65
CA ARG A 197 -1.63 -14.58 -10.03
C ARG A 197 -2.86 -13.66 -10.25
N GLY A 198 -2.64 -12.48 -10.84
CA GLY A 198 -3.70 -11.51 -11.14
C GLY A 198 -4.15 -10.64 -9.96
N ILE A 199 -3.48 -10.71 -8.80
CA ILE A 199 -3.70 -9.85 -7.64
C ILE A 199 -2.43 -9.02 -7.41
N TRP A 200 -2.58 -7.75 -7.05
CA TRP A 200 -1.44 -6.88 -6.79
C TRP A 200 -0.97 -7.02 -5.35
N ALA A 201 0.29 -7.39 -5.17
CA ALA A 201 0.93 -7.54 -3.88
C ALA A 201 1.81 -6.32 -3.59
N ILE A 202 1.68 -5.76 -2.38
CA ILE A 202 2.60 -4.73 -1.86
C ILE A 202 3.19 -5.25 -0.56
N MET A 203 4.47 -5.57 -0.56
CA MET A 203 5.23 -5.93 0.63
C MET A 203 5.76 -4.64 1.28
N TYR A 204 5.46 -4.45 2.56
CA TYR A 204 6.06 -3.44 3.41
C TYR A 204 6.94 -4.12 4.44
N SER A 205 8.16 -3.66 4.63
CA SER A 205 9.13 -4.29 5.51
C SER A 205 9.81 -3.29 6.42
N TRP A 206 10.07 -3.72 7.65
CA TRP A 206 10.74 -2.95 8.70
C TRP A 206 11.98 -3.68 9.16
N TYR A 207 13.02 -2.90 9.43
CA TYR A 207 14.24 -3.36 10.05
C TYR A 207 14.28 -2.95 11.52
N PHE A 208 14.72 -3.87 12.38
CA PHE A 208 14.96 -3.59 13.78
C PHE A 208 16.43 -3.89 14.13
N PRO A 209 17.10 -3.07 14.97
CA PRO A 209 18.51 -3.28 15.29
C PRO A 209 18.82 -4.64 15.95
N LYS A 210 17.85 -5.21 16.67
CA LYS A 210 17.92 -6.55 17.28
C LYS A 210 16.52 -7.11 17.49
N ASP A 211 16.42 -8.42 17.54
CA ASP A 211 15.29 -9.17 18.06
C ASP A 211 15.73 -9.80 19.38
N SER A 212 15.10 -9.43 20.49
CA SER A 212 15.51 -9.92 21.81
C SER A 212 14.31 -10.05 22.75
N PRO A 213 13.76 -11.27 22.93
CA PRO A 213 12.65 -11.51 23.86
C PRO A 213 13.07 -11.33 25.33
N SER A 214 14.36 -11.51 25.63
CA SER A 214 14.97 -11.27 26.94
C SER A 214 16.48 -11.06 26.79
N SER A 215 17.12 -10.46 27.79
CA SER A 215 18.55 -10.15 27.76
C SER A 215 19.40 -11.40 27.51
N GLY A 216 20.18 -11.37 26.45
CA GLY A 216 21.06 -12.45 26.01
C GLY A 216 20.40 -13.47 25.07
N LEU A 217 19.08 -13.40 24.88
CA LEU A 217 18.33 -14.23 23.93
C LEU A 217 17.97 -13.45 22.66
N GLY A 218 17.66 -14.18 21.59
CA GLY A 218 17.35 -13.65 20.26
C GLY A 218 18.61 -13.42 19.42
N HIS A 219 18.56 -12.46 18.49
CA HIS A 219 19.65 -12.17 17.56
C HIS A 219 19.82 -10.68 17.28
N ARG A 220 21.00 -10.34 16.76
CA ARG A 220 21.27 -9.03 16.16
C ARG A 220 20.54 -8.96 14.83
N HIS A 221 20.02 -7.78 14.50
CA HIS A 221 19.17 -7.53 13.34
C HIS A 221 17.83 -8.23 13.44
N ASP A 222 16.81 -7.61 12.86
CA ASP A 222 15.55 -8.24 12.57
C ASP A 222 14.94 -7.64 11.32
N TRP A 223 14.19 -8.46 10.59
CA TRP A 223 13.50 -8.07 9.37
C TRP A 223 12.12 -8.71 9.38
N GLU A 224 11.10 -7.87 9.51
CA GLU A 224 9.71 -8.29 9.42
C GLU A 224 9.03 -7.59 8.24
N HIS A 225 7.93 -8.17 7.77
CA HIS A 225 7.17 -7.61 6.66
C HIS A 225 5.69 -8.01 6.69
N VAL A 226 4.85 -7.14 6.13
CA VAL A 226 3.45 -7.44 5.83
C VAL A 226 3.24 -7.31 4.33
N ILE A 227 2.44 -8.22 3.76
CA ILE A 227 1.98 -8.07 2.37
C ILE A 227 0.51 -7.69 2.38
N VAL A 228 0.21 -6.56 1.75
CA VAL A 228 -1.15 -6.11 1.47
C VAL A 228 -1.48 -6.53 0.04
N TRP A 229 -2.52 -7.35 -0.10
CA TRP A 229 -2.99 -7.86 -1.39
C TRP A 229 -4.21 -7.03 -1.81
N ILE A 230 -4.11 -6.32 -2.93
CA ILE A 230 -5.21 -5.53 -3.48
C ILE A 230 -5.64 -6.05 -4.85
N ASP A 231 -6.87 -5.78 -5.24
CA ASP A 231 -7.41 -6.19 -6.53
C ASP A 231 -6.61 -5.62 -7.72
N ASN A 232 -6.56 -4.31 -7.89
CA ASN A 232 -5.82 -3.66 -8.97
C ASN A 232 -5.44 -2.22 -8.60
N PRO A 233 -4.14 -1.86 -8.61
CA PRO A 233 -3.66 -0.54 -8.18
C PRO A 233 -4.10 0.61 -9.10
N ASP A 234 -4.53 0.33 -10.33
CA ASP A 234 -4.96 1.33 -11.32
C ASP A 234 -6.45 1.70 -11.19
N LEU A 235 -7.18 1.04 -10.29
CA LEU A 235 -8.55 1.44 -9.97
C LEU A 235 -8.56 2.76 -9.20
N GLU A 236 -9.60 3.56 -9.38
CA GLU A 236 -9.83 4.77 -8.57
C GLU A 236 -9.91 4.43 -7.06
N ASN A 237 -10.55 3.29 -6.75
CA ASN A 237 -10.75 2.78 -5.40
C ASN A 237 -10.35 1.30 -5.32
N PRO A 238 -9.04 0.98 -5.31
CA PRO A 238 -8.59 -0.40 -5.14
C PRO A 238 -9.00 -0.93 -3.77
N LYS A 239 -9.27 -2.23 -3.67
CA LYS A 239 -9.74 -2.89 -2.45
C LYS A 239 -8.69 -3.82 -1.90
N ILE A 240 -8.48 -3.79 -0.59
CA ILE A 240 -7.70 -4.80 0.11
C ILE A 240 -8.49 -6.11 0.12
N LEU A 241 -7.90 -7.15 -0.45
CA LEU A 241 -8.44 -8.50 -0.51
C LEU A 241 -7.89 -9.37 0.61
N ALA A 242 -6.63 -9.18 1.00
CA ALA A 242 -5.97 -9.91 2.07
C ALA A 242 -4.83 -9.12 2.70
N VAL A 243 -4.47 -9.47 3.93
CA VAL A 243 -3.28 -8.98 4.64
C VAL A 243 -2.55 -10.17 5.22
N THR A 244 -1.23 -10.24 4.99
CA THR A 244 -0.41 -11.37 5.46
C THR A 244 0.87 -10.90 6.17
N PRO A 245 0.82 -10.64 7.48
CA PRO A 245 2.00 -10.32 8.29
C PRO A 245 2.93 -11.53 8.44
N SER A 246 4.24 -11.29 8.48
CA SER A 246 5.26 -12.30 8.75
C SER A 246 5.20 -12.76 10.20
N ALA A 247 5.33 -14.06 10.41
CA ALA A 247 5.45 -14.64 11.74
C ALA A 247 6.53 -15.71 11.72
N HIS A 248 7.76 -15.32 12.05
CA HIS A 248 8.95 -16.16 11.98
C HIS A 248 9.13 -16.75 10.55
N SER A 249 9.08 -18.07 10.41
CA SER A 249 9.15 -18.77 9.13
C SER A 249 7.82 -18.80 8.36
N GLY A 250 6.72 -18.33 8.95
CA GLY A 250 5.36 -18.41 8.40
C GLY A 250 4.71 -17.05 8.17
N TYR A 251 3.38 -17.08 8.02
CA TYR A 251 2.54 -15.91 7.82
C TYR A 251 1.21 -16.09 8.53
N SER A 252 0.78 -15.10 9.31
CA SER A 252 -0.62 -14.93 9.69
C SER A 252 -1.37 -14.44 8.45
N LYS A 253 -2.49 -15.06 8.10
CA LYS A 253 -3.23 -14.72 6.86
C LYS A 253 -4.65 -14.29 7.20
N GLN A 254 -5.07 -13.13 6.72
CA GLN A 254 -6.46 -12.68 6.83
C GLN A 254 -7.07 -12.47 5.44
N VAL A 255 -8.18 -13.17 5.17
CA VAL A 255 -8.91 -13.12 3.89
C VAL A 255 -10.43 -13.15 4.13
N PRO A 256 -11.14 -12.01 3.96
CA PRO A 256 -10.60 -10.65 3.98
C PRO A 256 -10.07 -10.27 5.38
N PRO A 257 -9.27 -9.20 5.51
CA PRO A 257 -8.96 -8.61 6.81
C PRO A 257 -10.24 -8.16 7.53
N THR A 258 -10.26 -8.28 8.86
CA THR A 258 -11.38 -7.78 9.66
C THR A 258 -11.39 -6.25 9.63
N ALA A 259 -12.58 -5.65 9.69
CA ALA A 259 -12.72 -4.20 9.58
C ALA A 259 -12.00 -3.43 10.70
N ASP A 260 -11.89 -4.01 11.89
CA ASP A 260 -11.17 -3.44 13.01
C ASP A 260 -9.65 -3.54 12.85
N CYS A 261 -9.11 -4.38 11.95
CA CYS A 261 -7.69 -4.42 11.58
C CYS A 261 -7.32 -3.46 10.44
N LEU A 262 -8.28 -2.67 9.96
CA LEU A 262 -8.06 -1.62 8.96
C LEU A 262 -8.37 -0.24 9.53
N ASP A 263 -7.64 0.76 9.07
CA ASP A 263 -7.95 2.18 9.23
C ASP A 263 -7.96 2.83 7.85
N GLY A 264 -9.15 2.98 7.26
CA GLY A 264 -9.30 3.34 5.86
C GLY A 264 -8.63 2.31 4.94
N THR A 265 -7.56 2.72 4.26
CA THR A 265 -6.74 1.87 3.38
C THR A 265 -5.46 1.35 4.04
N SER A 266 -5.26 1.61 5.33
CA SER A 266 -4.08 1.17 6.06
C SER A 266 -4.37 -0.08 6.87
N ALA A 267 -3.62 -1.16 6.61
CA ALA A 267 -3.60 -2.31 7.50
C ALA A 267 -2.91 -1.95 8.83
N LYS A 268 -3.44 -2.44 9.94
CA LYS A 268 -2.83 -2.29 11.27
C LYS A 268 -2.13 -3.59 11.66
N VAL A 269 -0.82 -3.51 11.85
CA VAL A 269 0.01 -4.64 12.28
C VAL A 269 0.65 -4.35 13.64
N ASN A 270 0.83 -5.39 14.43
CA ASN A 270 1.51 -5.36 15.72
C ASN A 270 2.84 -6.07 15.60
N TYR A 271 3.90 -5.50 16.15
CA TYR A 271 5.19 -6.15 16.36
C TYR A 271 5.35 -6.47 17.85
N GLU A 272 5.46 -7.75 18.15
CA GLU A 272 5.54 -8.23 19.52
C GLU A 272 6.31 -9.53 19.66
N SER A 273 6.86 -9.72 20.86
CA SER A 273 7.38 -10.98 21.36
C SER A 273 6.59 -11.41 22.60
N HIS A 274 6.21 -12.70 22.62
CA HIS A 274 5.71 -13.37 23.81
C HIS A 274 6.77 -14.36 24.28
N TRP A 275 7.29 -14.17 25.49
CA TRP A 275 8.31 -15.07 26.05
C TRP A 275 7.89 -16.54 25.88
N PRO A 276 8.75 -17.45 25.35
CA PRO A 276 10.16 -17.26 25.02
C PRO A 276 10.43 -16.90 23.56
N VAL A 277 9.37 -16.69 22.79
CA VAL A 277 9.43 -16.58 21.34
C VAL A 277 9.94 -15.20 20.96
N ASN A 278 10.80 -15.18 19.95
CA ASN A 278 11.26 -14.00 19.23
C ASN A 278 10.10 -13.14 18.70
N HIS A 279 10.39 -11.97 18.17
CA HIS A 279 9.33 -11.12 17.64
C HIS A 279 8.72 -11.69 16.35
N ALA A 280 7.49 -11.26 16.09
CA ALA A 280 6.75 -11.52 14.87
C ALA A 280 5.77 -10.36 14.62
N LEU A 281 5.22 -10.30 13.41
CA LEU A 281 4.04 -9.49 13.14
C LEU A 281 2.75 -10.29 13.25
N ASP A 282 1.71 -9.60 13.70
CA ASP A 282 0.33 -10.05 13.53
C ASP A 282 -0.58 -8.88 13.17
N SER A 283 -1.79 -9.16 12.69
CA SER A 283 -2.81 -8.14 12.52
C SER A 283 -3.35 -7.70 13.88
N THR A 284 -3.70 -6.43 14.02
CA THR A 284 -4.20 -5.89 15.29
C THR A 284 -5.31 -4.90 15.09
N SER A 285 -6.18 -4.75 16.09
CA SER A 285 -7.17 -3.67 16.13
C SER A 285 -6.59 -2.36 16.67
N THR A 286 -5.38 -2.40 17.24
CA THR A 286 -4.71 -1.24 17.84
C THR A 286 -4.05 -0.39 16.77
N GLY A 287 -4.24 0.93 16.85
CA GLY A 287 -3.56 1.89 15.97
C GLY A 287 -2.04 1.88 16.17
N GLY A 288 -1.31 2.18 15.11
CA GLY A 288 0.15 2.25 15.11
C GLY A 288 0.67 3.50 14.41
N ASP A 289 1.99 3.60 14.31
CA ASP A 289 2.65 4.73 13.66
C ASP A 289 2.87 4.44 12.17
N PHE A 290 2.91 5.52 11.38
CA PHE A 290 3.44 5.49 10.02
C PHE A 290 4.93 5.88 10.01
N GLN A 291 5.67 5.34 9.05
CA GLN A 291 7.06 5.70 8.79
C GLN A 291 7.18 6.25 7.36
N ASP A 292 8.25 6.99 7.08
CA ASP A 292 8.58 7.37 5.71
C ASP A 292 8.82 6.11 4.88
N LEU A 293 8.11 6.04 3.75
CA LEU A 293 8.19 4.92 2.82
C LEU A 293 9.24 5.19 1.75
N ILE A 294 10.13 4.22 1.53
CA ILE A 294 10.96 4.18 0.33
C ILE A 294 10.71 2.86 -0.40
N THR A 295 10.30 2.93 -1.66
CA THR A 295 10.09 1.73 -2.48
C THR A 295 11.40 1.22 -3.08
N TRP A 296 11.46 -0.08 -3.41
CA TRP A 296 12.65 -0.74 -3.95
C TRP A 296 13.23 -0.01 -5.17
N ASP A 297 12.36 0.44 -6.08
CA ASP A 297 12.76 1.11 -7.31
C ASP A 297 13.25 2.55 -7.05
N GLN A 298 12.85 3.15 -5.93
CA GLN A 298 13.27 4.50 -5.49
C GLN A 298 14.56 4.49 -4.65
N LEU A 299 15.03 3.33 -4.19
CA LEU A 299 16.33 3.23 -3.52
C LEU A 299 17.47 3.62 -4.49
N SER A 300 18.59 4.09 -3.93
CA SER A 300 19.81 4.24 -4.72
C SER A 300 20.34 2.86 -5.17
N ASP A 301 21.14 2.83 -6.23
CA ASP A 301 21.78 1.60 -6.68
C ASP A 301 22.68 0.98 -5.60
N ASP A 302 23.39 1.82 -4.82
CA ASP A 302 24.19 1.38 -3.68
C ASP A 302 23.34 0.74 -2.59
N ALA A 303 22.19 1.32 -2.25
CA ALA A 303 21.28 0.74 -1.27
C ALA A 303 20.69 -0.59 -1.74
N ARG A 304 20.31 -0.72 -3.01
CA ARG A 304 19.88 -2.01 -3.58
C ARG A 304 21.00 -3.04 -3.57
N ARG A 305 22.23 -2.67 -3.94
CA ARG A 305 23.41 -3.55 -3.85
C ARG A 305 23.64 -4.04 -2.42
N ALA A 306 23.58 -3.14 -1.45
CA ALA A 306 23.70 -3.46 -0.03
C ALA A 306 22.62 -4.47 0.42
N MET A 307 21.35 -4.17 0.14
CA MET A 307 20.21 -5.01 0.52
C MET A 307 20.23 -6.40 -0.14
N ASN A 308 20.83 -6.52 -1.31
CA ASN A 308 21.02 -7.80 -2.00
C ASN A 308 22.23 -8.59 -1.47
N SER A 309 23.26 -7.92 -0.95
CA SER A 309 24.58 -8.55 -0.75
C SER A 309 24.96 -8.74 0.72
N VAL A 310 24.39 -7.94 1.62
CA VAL A 310 24.77 -7.95 3.04
C VAL A 310 24.12 -9.14 3.77
N ALA A 311 24.91 -9.84 4.58
CA ALA A 311 24.43 -10.89 5.49
C ALA A 311 23.96 -10.27 6.80
N TRP A 312 22.68 -10.45 7.13
CA TRP A 312 22.04 -9.92 8.34
C TRP A 312 22.02 -10.90 9.52
N GLY A 313 22.96 -11.86 9.53
CA GLY A 313 23.00 -12.93 10.53
C GLY A 313 21.79 -13.86 10.39
N ASP A 314 20.99 -13.94 11.44
CA ASP A 314 19.78 -14.78 11.50
C ASP A 314 18.56 -14.12 10.82
N ALA A 315 18.61 -12.80 10.60
CA ALA A 315 17.59 -12.05 9.86
C ALA A 315 17.85 -12.10 8.35
N ASN A 316 16.81 -11.87 7.54
CA ASN A 316 16.91 -11.87 6.07
C ASN A 316 16.05 -10.75 5.47
N THR A 317 16.62 -9.94 4.57
CA THR A 317 15.88 -8.90 3.85
C THR A 317 14.80 -9.53 2.95
N PRO A 318 13.50 -9.34 3.22
CA PRO A 318 12.44 -10.14 2.59
C PRO A 318 12.07 -9.65 1.18
N PHE A 319 12.42 -8.40 0.85
CA PHE A 319 12.07 -7.73 -0.41
C PHE A 319 13.27 -7.55 -1.35
N ASN A 320 14.43 -8.15 -1.06
CA ASN A 320 15.57 -8.14 -1.97
C ASN A 320 15.30 -9.05 -3.19
N ASP A 321 16.17 -9.02 -4.20
CA ASP A 321 15.91 -9.70 -5.48
C ASP A 321 15.79 -11.23 -5.34
N GLY A 322 16.55 -11.84 -4.42
CA GLY A 322 16.52 -13.28 -4.19
C GLY A 322 15.31 -13.76 -3.38
N ASN A 323 14.79 -12.93 -2.48
CA ASN A 323 13.77 -13.33 -1.51
C ASN A 323 12.36 -12.87 -1.87
N PHE A 324 12.20 -11.78 -2.61
CA PHE A 324 10.90 -11.13 -2.81
C PHE A 324 9.84 -12.08 -3.39
N GLN A 325 10.11 -12.66 -4.56
CA GLN A 325 9.15 -13.54 -5.22
C GLN A 325 8.84 -14.82 -4.41
N PRO A 326 9.83 -15.58 -3.92
CA PRO A 326 9.56 -16.75 -3.06
C PRO A 326 8.75 -16.40 -1.79
N LYS A 327 9.00 -15.25 -1.19
CA LYS A 327 8.26 -14.79 0.00
C LYS A 327 6.79 -14.49 -0.33
N LEU A 328 6.51 -13.86 -1.48
CA LEU A 328 5.14 -13.62 -1.94
C LEU A 328 4.40 -14.95 -2.22
N GLU A 329 5.06 -15.90 -2.87
CA GLU A 329 4.47 -17.22 -3.16
C GLU A 329 4.13 -17.98 -1.88
N LYS A 330 5.02 -17.95 -0.88
CA LYS A 330 4.79 -18.56 0.43
C LYS A 330 3.68 -17.86 1.23
N ALA A 331 3.54 -16.55 1.04
CA ALA A 331 2.53 -15.73 1.69
C ALA A 331 1.15 -15.81 1.03
N TRP A 332 1.07 -16.30 -0.22
CA TRP A 332 -0.16 -16.33 -1.02
C TRP A 332 -1.35 -16.83 -0.19
N PRO A 333 -2.42 -16.02 -0.03
CA PRO A 333 -3.44 -16.33 0.95
C PRO A 333 -4.72 -16.94 0.38
N PHE A 334 -4.79 -17.16 -0.94
CA PHE A 334 -5.96 -17.67 -1.65
C PHE A 334 -5.80 -19.11 -2.14
#